data_AF-A0A7W7WMC3-F1
#
_entry.id   AF-A0A7W7WMC3-F1
#
_cell.length_a   1.000
_cell.length_b   1.000
_cell.length_c   1.000
_cell.angle_alpha   90.00
_cell.angle_beta   90.00
_cell.angle_gamma   90.00
#
_symmetry.space_group_name_H-M   'P 1'
#
loop_
_entity.id
_entity.type
_entity.pdbx_description
1 polymer ?
#
loop_
_entity_poly.entity_id
_entity_poly.type
_entity_poly.pdbx_seq_one_letter_code
_entity_poly.pdbx_strand_id
1 'polypeptide(L)' 'MGATLVIGAVAGLYPAVRAARLSPADALASP' A
#
# COMPACT_ATOMS: atom_id res chain seq x y z
N MET A 1 -21.26 -6.55 1.09
CA MET A 1 -20.48 -5.95 2.19
C MET A 1 -19.11 -6.60 2.35
N GLY A 2 -19.01 -7.94 2.48
CA GLY A 2 -17.70 -8.62 2.61
C GLY A 2 -16.70 -8.30 1.49
N ALA A 3 -17.13 -8.30 0.23
CA ALA A 3 -16.28 -7.93 -0.90
C ALA A 3 -15.71 -6.50 -0.78
N THR A 4 -16.54 -5.54 -0.37
CA THR A 4 -16.13 -4.14 -0.20
C THR A 4 -15.05 -3.99 0.87
N LEU A 5 -15.17 -4.73 1.98
CA LEU A 5 -14.16 -4.76 3.04
C LEU A 5 -12.84 -5.38 2.56
N VAL A 6 -12.93 -6.49 1.83
CA VAL A 6 -11.75 -7.17 1.27
C VAL A 6 -11.03 -6.27 0.27
N ILE A 7 -11.77 -5.60 -0.62
CA ILE A 7 -11.19 -4.68 -1.61
C ILE A 7 -10.50 -3.51 -0.89
N GLY A 8 -11.15 -2.87 0.08
CA GLY A 8 -10.54 -1.77 0.84
C GLY A 8 -9.30 -2.21 1.60
N ALA A 9 -9.34 -3.39 2.24
CA ALA A 9 -8.21 -3.95 2.96
C ALA A 9 -7.02 -4.23 2.03
N VAL A 10 -7.25 -4.86 0.87
CA VAL A 10 -6.18 -5.14 -0.11
C VAL A 10 -5.66 -3.84 -0.72
N ALA A 11 -6.53 -2.94 -1.16
CA ALA A 11 -6.15 -1.68 -1.78
C ALA A 11 -5.37 -0.75 -0.83
N GLY A 12 -5.62 -0.81 0.48
CA GLY A 12 -4.86 -0.05 1.47
C GLY A 12 -3.57 -0.74 1.93
N LEU A 13 -3.66 -2.03 2.28
CA LEU A 13 -2.55 -2.74 2.93
C LEU A 13 -1.46 -3.16 1.92
N TYR A 14 -1.83 -3.58 0.72
CA TYR A 14 -0.87 -4.00 -0.31
C TYR A 14 0.14 -2.91 -0.68
N PRO A 15 -0.27 -1.68 -1.09
CA PRO A 15 0.69 -0.64 -1.43
C PRO A 15 1.48 -0.16 -0.22
N ALA A 16 0.91 -0.17 0.99
CA ALA A 16 1.61 0.21 2.23
C ALA A 16 2.75 -0.77 2.55
N VAL A 17 2.48 -2.08 2.47
CA VAL A 17 3.51 -3.12 2.66
C VAL A 17 4.58 -3.05 1.56
N ARG A 18 4.19 -2.74 0.32
CA ARG A 18 5.14 -2.52 -0.77
C ARG A 18 6.03 -1.31 -0.48
N ALA A 19 5.47 -0.20 -0.02
CA ALA A 19 6.20 1.02 0.32
C ALA A 19 7.17 0.81 1.48
N ALA A 20 6.78 0.05 2.51
CA ALA A 20 7.62 -0.28 3.66
C ALA A 20 8.88 -1.10 3.30
N ARG A 21 8.93 -1.70 2.11
CA ARG A 21 10.08 -2.45 1.60
C ARG A 21 10.99 -1.63 0.69
N LEU A 22 10.59 -0.42 0.31
CA LEU A 22 11.42 0.49 -0.49
C LEU A 22 12.53 1.09 0.37
N SER A 23 13.62 1.53 -0.26
CA SER A 23 14.59 2.35 0.44
C SER A 23 13.94 3.69 0.81
N PRO A 24 14.31 4.33 1.94
CA PRO A 24 13.71 5.60 2.35
C PRO A 24 13.84 6.70 1.29
N ALA A 25 14.95 6.70 0.54
CA ALA A 25 15.19 7.65 -0.54
C ALA A 25 14.19 7.46 -1.70
N ASP A 26 13.90 6.22 -2.08
CA ASP A 26 12.95 5.92 -3.16
C ASP A 26 11.50 6.20 -2.75
N ALA A 27 11.16 6.03 -1.47
CA ALA A 27 9.82 6.30 -0.95
C ALA A 27 9.46 7.80 -0.97
N LEU A 28 10.45 8.68 -0.75
CA LEU A 28 10.30 10.14 -0.81
C LEU A 28 10.32 10.69 -2.23
N ALA A 29 10.91 9.97 -3.19
CA ALA A 29 11.01 10.37 -4.58
C ALA A 29 9.75 10.08 -5.42
N SER A 30 8.70 9.50 -4.81
CA SER A 30 7.42 9.31 -5.48
C SER A 30 6.79 10.69 -5.80
N PRO A 31 6.43 10.98 -7.06
CA PRO A 31 5.76 12.22 -7.44
C PRO A 31 4.35 12.35 -6.85
#